data_AF-A0A1G4EBD8-F1
#
_entry.id   AF-A0A1G4EBD8-F1
#
_cell.length_a   1.000
_cell.length_b   1.000
_cell.length_c   1.000
_cell.angle_alpha   90.00
_cell.angle_beta   90.00
_cell.angle_gamma   90.00
#
_symmetry.space_group_name_H-M   'P 1'
#
loop_
_entity.id
_entity.type
_entity.pdbx_description
1 polymer ?
#
loop_
_entity_poly.entity_id
_entity_poly.type
_entity_poly.pdbx_seq_one_letter_code
_entity_poly.pdbx_strand_id
1 'polypeptide(L)'
;MQNDSHNECVKLTDYKELQKICNKLGYVLDNITKFSKFVDVDNNNNRSCKYLNYLIQEEIEHLESDSNNISSLYETLNKYKSSHDNYECIFKQNANTDTKIAKTSKNVYYYSEYLYWIKKEFNNIQNTEKKQFWEFLNTSIFPYNRLLQHDTCNKNKKYQNELNDFKLKYNEAINEIKKKYKSNAYG
;
A
#
# COMPACT_ATOMS: atom_id res chain seq x y z
N MET A 1 -20.99 8.90 22.56
CA MET A 1 -21.85 8.71 21.37
C MET A 1 -21.35 7.46 20.68
N GLN A 2 -22.16 6.39 20.67
CA GLN A 2 -21.84 5.14 19.96
C GLN A 2 -21.83 5.45 18.47
N ASN A 3 -20.76 5.05 17.78
CA ASN A 3 -20.50 5.40 16.40
C ASN A 3 -21.47 4.62 15.48
N ASP A 4 -22.44 5.30 14.88
CA ASP A 4 -23.39 4.74 13.91
C ASP A 4 -22.71 4.21 12.62
N SER A 5 -21.38 4.35 12.50
CA SER A 5 -20.61 3.93 11.31
C SER A 5 -20.65 2.42 11.05
N HIS A 6 -20.77 1.57 12.08
CA HIS A 6 -20.86 0.11 11.90
C HIS A 6 -22.14 -0.37 11.21
N ASN A 7 -23.16 0.49 11.07
CA ASN A 7 -24.40 0.14 10.34
C ASN A 7 -24.22 0.07 8.82
N GLU A 8 -23.18 0.66 8.24
CA GLU A 8 -23.01 0.65 6.78
C GLU A 8 -22.62 -0.75 6.26
N CYS A 9 -21.76 -1.47 6.99
CA CYS A 9 -21.39 -2.85 6.65
C CYS A 9 -22.54 -3.84 6.87
N VAL A 10 -23.52 -3.51 7.72
CA VAL A 10 -24.74 -4.33 7.92
C VAL A 10 -25.57 -4.42 6.64
N LYS A 11 -25.46 -3.46 5.72
CA LYS A 11 -26.20 -3.44 4.44
C LYS A 11 -25.70 -4.48 3.42
N LEU A 12 -24.60 -5.19 3.70
CA LEU A 12 -24.08 -6.30 2.87
C LEU A 12 -24.72 -7.65 3.26
N THR A 13 -26.01 -7.67 3.61
CA THR A 13 -26.70 -8.79 4.28
C THR A 13 -26.66 -10.12 3.52
N ASP A 14 -26.55 -10.07 2.20
CA ASP A 14 -26.62 -11.27 1.36
C ASP A 14 -25.26 -12.00 1.27
N TYR A 15 -24.19 -11.42 1.81
CA TYR A 15 -22.83 -11.96 1.73
C TYR A 15 -22.09 -11.85 3.06
N LYS A 16 -22.23 -12.89 3.89
CA LYS A 16 -21.58 -12.98 5.22
C LYS A 16 -20.06 -12.75 5.18
N GLU A 17 -19.39 -13.16 4.11
CA GLU A 17 -17.94 -12.98 3.96
C GLU A 17 -17.57 -11.52 3.63
N LEU A 18 -18.29 -10.87 2.72
CA LEU A 18 -18.09 -9.45 2.42
C LEU A 18 -18.43 -8.56 3.61
N GLN A 19 -19.45 -8.91 4.39
CA GLN A 19 -19.76 -8.23 5.64
C GLN A 19 -18.60 -8.32 6.64
N LYS A 20 -18.00 -9.51 6.81
CA LYS A 20 -16.82 -9.69 7.69
C LYS A 20 -15.64 -8.85 7.21
N ILE A 21 -15.37 -8.84 5.91
CA ILE A 21 -14.30 -8.04 5.31
C ILE A 21 -14.58 -6.54 5.52
N CYS A 22 -15.80 -6.08 5.27
CA CYS A 22 -16.20 -4.70 5.50
C CYS A 22 -15.98 -4.29 6.95
N ASN A 23 -16.42 -5.10 7.93
CA ASN A 23 -16.22 -4.80 9.35
C ASN A 23 -14.74 -4.75 9.73
N LYS A 24 -13.93 -5.70 9.23
CA LYS A 24 -12.48 -5.72 9.45
C LYS A 24 -11.82 -4.47 8.89
N LEU A 25 -12.16 -4.09 7.66
CA LEU A 25 -11.63 -2.89 7.01
C LEU A 25 -12.11 -1.60 7.68
N GLY A 26 -13.37 -1.56 8.13
CA GLY A 26 -13.92 -0.45 8.93
C GLY A 26 -13.13 -0.23 10.22
N TYR A 27 -12.79 -1.32 10.93
CA TYR A 27 -11.93 -1.24 12.11
C TYR A 27 -10.52 -0.74 11.78
N VAL A 28 -9.93 -1.19 10.66
CA VAL A 28 -8.62 -0.68 10.21
C VAL A 28 -8.69 0.80 9.88
N LEU A 29 -9.76 1.25 9.20
CA LEU A 29 -10.01 2.66 8.86
C LEU A 29 -10.13 3.54 10.12
N ASP A 30 -10.90 3.12 11.12
CA ASP A 30 -11.05 3.84 12.38
C ASP A 30 -9.70 4.04 13.09
N ASN A 31 -8.81 3.05 13.00
CA ASN A 31 -7.50 3.12 13.62
C ASN A 31 -6.54 4.00 12.80
N ILE A 32 -6.48 3.82 11.48
CA ILE A 32 -5.62 4.61 10.60
C ILE A 32 -5.98 6.09 10.67
N THR A 33 -7.27 6.44 10.68
CA THR A 33 -7.72 7.84 10.79
C THR A 33 -7.42 8.47 12.15
N LYS A 34 -7.31 7.67 13.22
CA LYS A 34 -6.82 8.12 14.52
C LYS A 34 -5.30 8.33 14.48
N PHE A 35 -4.54 7.37 13.95
CA PHE A 35 -3.07 7.42 13.91
C PHE A 35 -2.54 8.47 12.93
N SER A 36 -3.21 8.72 11.80
CA SER A 36 -2.80 9.73 10.82
C SER A 36 -2.83 11.15 11.38
N LYS A 37 -3.62 11.40 12.44
CA LYS A 37 -3.60 12.66 13.20
C LYS A 37 -2.36 12.82 14.06
N PHE A 38 -1.72 11.72 14.45
CA PHE A 38 -0.55 11.71 15.34
C PHE A 38 0.77 11.49 14.63
N VAL A 39 0.73 10.87 13.45
CA VAL A 39 1.91 10.45 12.70
C VAL A 39 1.85 11.06 11.31
N ASP A 40 3.01 11.50 10.81
CA ASP A 40 3.28 12.04 9.47
C ASP A 40 3.04 11.01 8.33
N VAL A 41 1.93 10.27 8.40
CA VAL A 41 1.53 9.21 7.47
C VAL A 41 0.89 9.81 6.22
N ASP A 42 0.23 10.97 6.34
CA ASP A 42 -0.59 11.54 5.26
C ASP A 42 -0.26 12.98 4.83
N ASN A 43 0.78 13.61 5.37
CA ASN A 43 1.08 15.03 5.14
C ASN A 43 1.40 15.44 3.68
N ASN A 44 1.39 14.54 2.68
CA ASN A 44 1.48 14.95 1.27
C ASN A 44 1.22 13.87 0.19
N ASN A 45 1.09 12.57 0.53
CA ASN A 45 1.19 11.49 -0.48
C ASN A 45 0.10 10.40 -0.44
N ASN A 46 -1.01 10.61 0.29
CA ASN A 46 -2.14 9.67 0.38
C ASN A 46 -1.70 8.20 0.54
N ARG A 47 -0.65 7.96 1.35
CA ARG A 47 0.04 6.67 1.44
C ARG A 47 -0.87 5.64 2.08
N SER A 48 -1.54 6.04 3.17
CA SER A 48 -2.55 5.24 3.84
C SER A 48 -3.63 4.75 2.87
N CYS A 49 -4.05 5.61 1.94
CA CYS A 49 -5.07 5.27 0.94
C CYS A 49 -4.60 4.23 -0.07
N LYS A 50 -3.35 4.34 -0.56
CA LYS A 50 -2.78 3.31 -1.44
C LYS A 50 -2.67 1.96 -0.72
N TYR A 51 -2.20 1.96 0.53
CA TYR A 51 -2.17 0.74 1.36
C TYR A 51 -3.55 0.11 1.50
N LEU A 52 -4.54 0.90 1.89
CA LEU A 52 -5.90 0.44 2.10
C LEU A 52 -6.52 -0.09 0.81
N ASN A 53 -6.30 0.55 -0.34
CA ASN A 53 -6.76 0.03 -1.62
C ASN A 53 -6.16 -1.36 -1.94
N TYR A 54 -4.87 -1.57 -1.68
CA TYR A 54 -4.25 -2.89 -1.86
C TYR A 54 -4.75 -3.91 -0.85
N LEU A 55 -4.95 -3.51 0.42
CA LEU A 55 -5.49 -4.39 1.46
C LEU A 55 -6.92 -4.84 1.11
N ILE A 56 -7.79 -3.92 0.68
CA ILE A 56 -9.15 -4.27 0.22
C ILE A 56 -9.07 -5.32 -0.88
N GLN A 57 -8.19 -5.12 -1.86
CA GLN A 57 -8.01 -6.06 -2.97
C GLN A 57 -7.54 -7.44 -2.48
N GLU A 58 -6.60 -7.51 -1.55
CA GLU A 58 -6.13 -8.77 -0.96
C GLU A 58 -7.22 -9.52 -0.19
N GLU A 59 -8.03 -8.79 0.57
CA GLU A 59 -9.14 -9.36 1.34
C GLU A 59 -10.24 -9.91 0.43
N ILE A 60 -10.39 -9.43 -0.81
CA ILE A 60 -11.40 -9.94 -1.75
C ILE A 60 -10.85 -10.88 -2.83
N GLU A 61 -9.52 -10.96 -3.01
CA GLU A 61 -8.86 -11.77 -4.05
C GLU A 61 -9.20 -13.27 -3.98
N HIS A 62 -9.56 -13.76 -2.79
CA HIS A 62 -9.91 -15.16 -2.55
C HIS A 62 -11.41 -15.45 -2.64
N LEU A 63 -12.24 -14.43 -2.81
CA LEU A 63 -13.69 -14.59 -2.87
C LEU A 63 -14.15 -14.89 -4.29
N GLU A 64 -14.92 -15.96 -4.45
CA GLU A 64 -15.75 -16.18 -5.64
C GLU A 64 -17.02 -15.32 -5.50
N SER A 65 -16.89 -14.01 -5.74
CA SER A 65 -18.00 -13.06 -5.70
C SER A 65 -18.16 -12.36 -7.05
N ASP A 66 -19.41 -12.12 -7.44
CA ASP A 66 -19.69 -11.35 -8.66
C ASP A 66 -19.22 -9.88 -8.53
N SER A 67 -19.08 -9.23 -9.68
CA SER A 67 -18.62 -7.84 -9.78
C SER A 67 -19.53 -6.84 -9.07
N ASN A 68 -20.82 -7.14 -8.94
CA ASN A 68 -21.79 -6.24 -8.32
C ASN A 68 -21.58 -6.20 -6.81
N ASN A 69 -21.35 -7.35 -6.17
CA ASN A 69 -21.10 -7.44 -4.74
C ASN A 69 -19.76 -6.80 -4.35
N ILE A 70 -18.73 -6.99 -5.18
CA ILE A 70 -17.44 -6.31 -5.01
C ILE A 70 -17.65 -4.79 -5.12
N SER A 71 -18.41 -4.32 -6.11
CA SER A 71 -18.71 -2.89 -6.26
C SER A 71 -19.44 -2.33 -5.04
N SER A 72 -20.44 -3.05 -4.51
CA SER A 72 -21.15 -2.66 -3.29
C SER A 72 -20.23 -2.55 -2.07
N LEU A 73 -19.23 -3.44 -1.93
CA LEU A 73 -18.23 -3.32 -0.87
C LEU A 73 -17.45 -1.99 -0.99
N TYR A 74 -16.96 -1.65 -2.17
CA TYR A 74 -16.23 -0.39 -2.39
C TYR A 74 -17.10 0.85 -2.12
N GLU A 75 -18.37 0.83 -2.53
CA GLU A 75 -19.32 1.92 -2.23
C GLU A 75 -19.54 2.07 -0.72
N THR A 76 -19.78 0.95 -0.02
CA THR A 76 -19.97 0.94 1.43
C THR A 76 -18.74 1.44 2.17
N LEU A 77 -17.53 1.00 1.79
CA LEU A 77 -16.29 1.48 2.39
C LEU A 77 -16.06 2.97 2.14
N ASN A 78 -16.39 3.47 0.94
CA ASN A 78 -16.31 4.91 0.66
C ASN A 78 -17.32 5.72 1.47
N LYS A 79 -18.55 5.21 1.69
CA LYS A 79 -19.55 5.84 2.57
C LYS A 79 -19.08 5.86 4.02
N TYR A 80 -18.58 4.72 4.51
CA TYR A 80 -18.00 4.59 5.86
C TYR A 80 -16.86 5.58 6.07
N LYS A 81 -15.97 5.69 5.08
CA LYS A 81 -14.87 6.65 5.10
C LYS A 81 -15.35 8.10 5.18
N SER A 82 -16.40 8.47 4.47
CA SER A 82 -16.96 9.83 4.50
C SER A 82 -17.51 10.24 5.87
N SER A 83 -17.72 9.30 6.81
CA SER A 83 -18.04 9.62 8.20
C SER A 83 -16.81 10.07 9.02
N HIS A 84 -15.61 10.04 8.44
CA HIS A 84 -14.37 10.49 9.04
C HIS A 84 -13.95 11.81 8.41
N ASP A 85 -14.29 12.92 9.07
CA ASP A 85 -13.93 14.27 8.62
C ASP A 85 -12.42 14.35 8.33
N ASN A 86 -12.06 14.84 7.14
CA ASN A 86 -10.70 15.08 6.62
C ASN A 86 -9.92 13.89 6.04
N TYR A 87 -10.49 12.69 5.90
CA TYR A 87 -9.78 11.59 5.21
C TYR A 87 -10.10 11.51 3.71
N GLU A 88 -9.24 12.11 2.88
CA GLU A 88 -9.40 12.23 1.41
C GLU A 88 -8.93 11.00 0.60
N CYS A 89 -9.24 9.79 1.06
CA CYS A 89 -9.04 8.59 0.25
C CYS A 89 -10.25 8.30 -0.65
N ILE A 90 -10.04 7.72 -1.83
CA ILE A 90 -11.10 7.11 -2.62
C ILE A 90 -10.73 5.67 -2.86
N PHE A 91 -11.55 4.74 -2.37
CA PHE A 91 -11.37 3.32 -2.64
C PHE A 91 -11.92 2.98 -4.01
N LYS A 92 -11.11 2.33 -4.84
CA LYS A 92 -11.50 1.94 -6.20
C LYS A 92 -11.14 0.49 -6.44
N GLN A 93 -12.05 -0.22 -7.09
CA GLN A 93 -11.78 -1.56 -7.57
C GLN A 93 -10.63 -1.53 -8.57
N ASN A 94 -9.72 -2.50 -8.47
CA ASN A 94 -8.64 -2.63 -9.42
C ASN A 94 -9.20 -3.09 -10.78
N ALA A 95 -9.20 -2.20 -11.76
CA ALA A 95 -9.64 -2.51 -13.12
C ALA A 95 -8.57 -3.28 -13.94
N ASN A 96 -7.43 -3.61 -13.36
CA ASN A 96 -6.39 -4.36 -14.08
C ASN A 96 -6.78 -5.83 -14.21
N THR A 97 -7.04 -6.25 -15.45
CA THR A 97 -7.35 -7.64 -15.79
C THR A 97 -6.13 -8.55 -15.78
N ASP A 98 -4.91 -8.00 -15.87
CA ASP A 98 -3.68 -8.75 -15.67
C ASP A 98 -3.35 -8.82 -14.17
N THR A 99 -3.80 -9.91 -13.54
CA THR A 99 -3.60 -10.20 -12.12
C THR A 99 -2.12 -10.30 -11.73
N LYS A 100 -1.25 -10.78 -12.62
CA LYS A 100 0.19 -10.87 -12.37
C LYS A 100 0.81 -9.47 -12.32
N ILE A 101 0.40 -8.59 -13.22
CA ILE A 101 0.86 -7.19 -13.24
C ILE A 101 0.26 -6.39 -12.09
N ALA A 102 -1.00 -6.63 -11.74
CA ALA A 102 -1.61 -6.05 -10.54
C ALA A 102 -0.81 -6.39 -9.27
N LYS A 103 -0.47 -7.67 -9.07
CA LYS A 103 0.39 -8.12 -7.97
C LYS A 103 1.80 -7.52 -8.05
N THR A 104 2.36 -7.42 -9.24
CA THR A 104 3.69 -6.82 -9.44
C THR A 104 3.69 -5.33 -9.06
N SER A 105 2.69 -4.57 -9.49
CA SER A 105 2.51 -3.16 -9.13
C SER A 105 2.37 -2.97 -7.62
N LYS A 106 1.57 -3.82 -6.95
CA LYS A 106 1.47 -3.85 -5.48
C LYS A 106 2.84 -4.06 -4.81
N ASN A 107 3.61 -5.04 -5.27
CA ASN A 107 4.94 -5.31 -4.73
C ASN A 107 5.88 -4.12 -4.91
N VAL A 108 5.87 -3.47 -6.10
CA VAL A 108 6.66 -2.25 -6.33
C VAL A 108 6.29 -1.17 -5.31
N TYR A 109 4.99 -0.95 -5.08
CA TYR A 109 4.55 0.01 -4.08
C TYR A 109 5.04 -0.34 -2.67
N TYR A 110 4.86 -1.58 -2.19
CA TYR A 110 5.31 -1.97 -0.86
C TYR A 110 6.83 -1.85 -0.69
N TYR A 111 7.61 -2.25 -1.69
CA TYR A 111 9.05 -2.06 -1.62
C TYR A 111 9.46 -0.58 -1.63
N SER A 112 8.80 0.27 -2.42
CA SER A 112 9.00 1.73 -2.34
C SER A 112 8.79 2.24 -0.92
N GLU A 113 7.75 1.77 -0.25
CA GLU A 113 7.43 2.20 1.11
C GLU A 113 8.46 1.73 2.14
N TYR A 114 8.92 0.49 2.05
CA TYR A 114 10.02 0.01 2.88
C TYR A 114 11.30 0.82 2.65
N LEU A 115 11.63 1.14 1.39
CA LEU A 115 12.79 1.98 1.05
C LEU A 115 12.67 3.38 1.65
N TYR A 116 11.48 3.98 1.62
CA TYR A 116 11.21 5.25 2.29
C TYR A 116 11.51 5.17 3.79
N TRP A 117 11.02 4.13 4.47
CA TRP A 117 11.20 3.99 5.92
C TRP A 117 12.65 3.67 6.28
N ILE A 118 13.33 2.86 5.46
CA ILE A 118 14.78 2.63 5.59
C ILE A 118 15.50 3.97 5.57
N LYS A 119 15.19 4.86 4.62
CA LYS A 119 15.82 6.20 4.57
C LYS A 119 15.46 7.04 5.80
N LYS A 120 14.17 7.15 6.14
CA LYS A 120 13.68 8.06 7.20
C LYS A 120 14.18 7.66 8.58
N GLU A 121 14.18 6.36 8.86
CA GLU A 121 14.49 5.80 10.18
C GLU A 121 15.85 5.11 10.23
N PHE A 122 16.74 5.37 9.25
CA PHE A 122 17.96 4.59 9.07
C PHE A 122 18.85 4.52 10.32
N ASN A 123 18.93 5.63 11.06
CA ASN A 123 19.70 5.73 12.31
C ASN A 123 19.09 4.92 13.45
N ASN A 124 17.77 4.69 13.41
CA ASN A 124 17.03 3.91 14.40
C ASN A 124 17.04 2.40 14.07
N ILE A 125 17.49 2.01 12.87
CA ILE A 125 17.66 0.61 12.49
C ILE A 125 18.96 0.07 13.11
N GLN A 126 18.81 -0.59 14.26
CA GLN A 126 19.88 -1.27 14.98
C GLN A 126 20.06 -2.71 14.50
N ASN A 127 21.29 -3.23 14.65
CA ASN A 127 21.61 -4.66 14.51
C ASN A 127 21.30 -5.32 13.15
N THR A 128 20.98 -4.55 12.11
CA THR A 128 20.85 -5.09 10.75
C THR A 128 22.23 -5.26 10.12
N GLU A 129 22.51 -6.45 9.61
CA GLU A 129 23.75 -6.72 8.90
C GLU A 129 23.74 -6.08 7.51
N LYS A 130 24.93 -5.64 7.04
CA LYS A 130 25.10 -5.14 5.67
C LYS A 130 24.50 -6.09 4.63
N LYS A 131 24.67 -7.40 4.83
CA LYS A 131 24.17 -8.46 3.94
C LYS A 131 22.65 -8.43 3.81
N GLN A 132 21.92 -8.29 4.92
CA GLN A 132 20.46 -8.25 4.93
C GLN A 132 19.91 -7.07 4.11
N PHE A 133 20.54 -5.89 4.21
CA PHE A 133 20.16 -4.75 3.37
C PHE A 133 20.38 -5.03 1.88
N TRP A 134 21.51 -5.63 1.49
CA TRP A 134 21.77 -5.96 0.09
C TRP A 134 20.82 -7.03 -0.44
N GLU A 135 20.49 -8.04 0.36
CA GLU A 135 19.49 -9.05 0.02
C GLU A 135 18.11 -8.42 -0.19
N PHE A 136 17.69 -7.52 0.69
CA PHE A 136 16.46 -6.75 0.54
C PHE A 136 16.46 -5.92 -0.75
N LEU A 137 17.53 -5.15 -1.00
CA LEU A 137 17.65 -4.31 -2.20
C LEU A 137 17.58 -5.16 -3.49
N ASN A 138 18.32 -6.26 -3.55
CA ASN A 138 18.27 -7.20 -4.66
C ASN A 138 16.88 -7.80 -4.85
N THR A 139 16.19 -8.13 -3.76
CA THR A 139 14.82 -8.66 -3.82
C THR A 139 13.83 -7.62 -4.35
N SER A 140 13.97 -6.37 -3.92
CA SER A 140 13.07 -5.28 -4.29
C SER A 140 13.15 -4.90 -5.78
N ILE A 141 14.29 -5.14 -6.45
CA ILE A 141 14.48 -4.76 -7.85
C ILE A 141 13.75 -5.69 -8.84
N PHE A 142 13.48 -6.94 -8.46
CA PHE A 142 12.80 -7.91 -9.32
C PHE A 142 11.39 -7.46 -9.77
N PRO A 143 10.47 -7.10 -8.86
CA PRO A 143 9.15 -6.61 -9.28
C PRO A 143 9.24 -5.28 -10.04
N TYR A 144 10.20 -4.40 -9.69
CA TYR A 144 10.44 -3.16 -10.43
C TYR A 144 10.81 -3.43 -11.90
N ASN A 145 11.81 -4.28 -12.15
CA ASN A 145 12.25 -4.60 -13.51
C ASN A 145 11.13 -5.25 -14.33
N ARG A 146 10.35 -6.13 -13.70
CA ARG A 146 9.20 -6.77 -14.35
C ARG A 146 8.13 -5.74 -14.74
N LEU A 147 7.80 -4.81 -13.85
CA LEU A 147 6.82 -3.76 -14.13
C LEU A 147 7.35 -2.79 -15.19
N LEU A 148 8.63 -2.43 -15.14
CA LEU A 148 9.29 -1.58 -16.14
C LEU A 148 9.27 -2.20 -17.54
N GLN A 149 9.55 -3.49 -17.64
CA GLN A 149 9.46 -4.22 -18.92
C GLN A 149 8.04 -4.19 -19.45
N HIS A 150 7.05 -4.51 -18.61
CA HIS A 150 5.64 -4.44 -18.99
C HIS A 150 5.24 -3.03 -19.45
N ASP A 151 5.63 -1.98 -18.72
CA ASP A 151 5.26 -0.61 -19.04
C ASP A 151 5.96 -0.09 -20.31
N THR A 152 7.22 -0.50 -20.54
CA THR A 152 7.96 -0.18 -21.77
C THR A 152 7.34 -0.82 -23.01
N CYS A 153 6.85 -2.06 -22.90
CA CYS A 153 6.18 -2.75 -23.99
C CYS A 153 4.77 -2.21 -24.27
N ASN A 154 4.19 -1.44 -23.35
CA ASN A 154 2.84 -0.91 -23.49
C ASN A 154 2.84 0.57 -23.89
N LYS A 155 1.97 0.93 -24.85
CA LYS A 155 1.87 2.32 -25.35
C LYS A 155 1.40 3.32 -24.27
N ASN A 156 0.64 2.86 -23.28
CA ASN A 156 -0.05 3.74 -22.34
C ASN A 156 0.73 4.09 -21.06
N LYS A 157 1.99 3.62 -20.90
CA LYS A 157 2.90 3.90 -19.76
C LYS A 157 2.19 4.11 -18.40
N LYS A 158 1.28 3.19 -18.08
CA LYS A 158 0.33 3.32 -16.97
C LYS A 158 1.03 3.44 -15.61
N TYR A 159 2.21 2.83 -15.47
CA TYR A 159 2.91 2.68 -14.19
C TYR A 159 4.11 3.61 -14.04
N GLN A 160 4.25 4.61 -14.91
CA GLN A 160 5.41 5.48 -14.93
C GLN A 160 5.64 6.22 -13.61
N ASN A 161 4.57 6.63 -12.92
CA ASN A 161 4.67 7.30 -11.63
C ASN A 161 5.19 6.37 -10.53
N GLU A 162 4.64 5.16 -10.43
CA GLU A 162 5.11 4.12 -9.49
C GLU A 162 6.57 3.74 -9.73
N LEU A 163 6.97 3.61 -11.00
CA LEU A 163 8.34 3.28 -11.38
C LEU A 163 9.33 4.41 -11.02
N ASN A 164 8.93 5.67 -11.24
CA ASN A 164 9.75 6.82 -10.89
C ASN A 164 9.90 6.97 -9.36
N ASP A 165 8.81 6.82 -8.63
CA ASP A 165 8.81 6.88 -7.16
C ASP A 165 9.69 5.78 -6.54
N PHE A 166 9.57 4.54 -7.03
CA PHE A 166 10.45 3.45 -6.62
C PHE A 166 11.92 3.78 -6.88
N LYS A 167 12.25 4.20 -8.10
CA LYS A 167 13.63 4.50 -8.49
C LYS A 167 14.24 5.59 -7.61
N LEU A 168 13.48 6.64 -7.30
CA LEU A 168 13.91 7.71 -6.42
C LEU A 168 14.23 7.16 -5.02
N LYS A 169 13.26 6.50 -4.38
CA LYS A 169 13.40 5.96 -3.02
C LYS A 169 14.50 4.89 -2.92
N TYR A 170 14.67 4.06 -3.95
CA TYR A 170 15.72 3.07 -4.04
C TYR A 170 17.12 3.71 -4.03
N ASN A 171 17.32 4.74 -4.85
CA ASN A 171 18.60 5.45 -4.91
C ASN A 171 18.92 6.16 -3.59
N GLU A 172 17.92 6.77 -2.96
CA GLU A 172 18.07 7.43 -1.65
C GLU A 172 18.44 6.42 -0.56
N ALA A 173 17.72 5.30 -0.45
CA ALA A 173 18.00 4.27 0.54
C ALA A 173 19.39 3.64 0.36
N ILE A 174 19.79 3.36 -0.88
CA ILE A 174 21.14 2.86 -1.19
C ILE A 174 22.23 3.83 -0.73
N ASN A 175 22.01 5.12 -0.92
CA ASN A 175 23.00 6.12 -0.51
C ASN A 175 23.18 6.14 1.01
N GLU A 176 22.09 6.04 1.79
CA GLU A 176 22.17 5.95 3.25
C GLU A 176 22.86 4.65 3.71
N ILE A 177 22.51 3.51 3.12
CA ILE A 177 23.15 2.22 3.41
C ILE A 177 24.65 2.29 3.11
N LYS A 178 25.04 2.85 1.96
CA LYS A 178 26.45 3.00 1.59
C LYS A 178 27.21 3.90 2.56
N LYS A 179 26.62 4.99 3.06
CA LYS A 179 27.28 5.87 4.04
C LYS A 179 27.65 5.11 5.32
N LYS A 180 26.70 4.39 5.92
CA LYS A 180 26.90 3.63 7.19
C LYS A 180 27.92 2.50 7.07
N TYR A 181 27.95 1.79 5.94
CA TYR A 181 28.90 0.68 5.77
C TYR A 181 30.20 1.06 5.02
N LYS A 182 30.36 2.33 4.62
CA LYS A 182 31.67 2.89 4.25
C LYS A 182 32.40 3.45 5.47
N SER A 183 31.69 4.01 6.46
CA SER A 183 32.30 4.52 7.69
C SER A 183 32.88 3.42 8.60
N ASN A 184 32.36 2.20 8.53
CA ASN A 184 32.81 1.07 9.35
C ASN A 184 34.05 0.33 8.79
N ALA A 185 34.73 0.89 7.77
CA ALA A 185 35.97 0.32 7.23
C ALA A 185 37.25 0.94 7.85
N TYR A 186 37.11 1.87 8.79
CA TYR A 186 38.21 2.59 9.46
C TYR A 186 38.05 2.68 10.98
N GLY A 187 37.32 1.74 11.60
CA GLY A 187 37.14 1.66 13.07
C GLY A 187 37.80 0.42 13.62
#